data_AF-R5GSS9-F1
#
_entry.id   AF-R5GSS9-F1
#
_cell.length_a   1.000
_cell.length_b   1.000
_cell.length_c   1.000
_cell.angle_alpha   90.00
_cell.angle_beta   90.00
_cell.angle_gamma   90.00
#
_symmetry.space_group_name_H-M   'P 1'
#
loop_
_entity.id
_entity.type
_entity.pdbx_description
1 polymer ?
#
loop_
_entity_poly.entity_id
_entity_poly.type
_entity_poly.pdbx_seq_one_letter_code
_entity_poly.pdbx_strand_id
1 'polypeptide(L)'
;MIGRLRRKNGFTLVELVVVVAIIGVLAGLLIPTMYNVVINSQIASSNHLAKTIRDRTAEFLTKLDTQMDTHVGGAETVVIKVDNGVWTLTGGSSEDWIDKVNHWNTLPQVTTSDAGSKRDTELLSYLAVVTQGMGTAYIELHVEYSHVIGVALIQGASQPAYVMPSLQDMRDGVFDFDGSDKAGRLGDGTVLGTSPILSFP
;
A
#
# COMPACT_ATOMS: atom_id res chain seq x y z
N MET A 1 27.22 5.35 69.51
CA MET A 1 26.92 5.09 68.09
C MET A 1 25.57 5.74 67.78
N ILE A 2 25.55 6.94 67.20
CA ILE A 2 24.29 7.67 66.91
C ILE A 2 23.83 7.27 65.51
N GLY A 3 22.72 6.54 65.44
CA GLY A 3 22.09 6.15 64.17
C GLY A 3 21.39 7.34 63.53
N ARG A 4 21.90 7.79 62.38
CA ARG A 4 21.31 8.86 61.56
C ARG A 4 19.99 8.36 60.98
N LEU A 5 18.86 8.84 61.49
CA LEU A 5 17.54 8.57 60.91
C LEU A 5 17.46 9.24 59.53
N ARG A 6 17.49 8.41 58.48
CA ARG A 6 17.38 8.82 57.08
C ARG A 6 15.96 9.36 56.84
N ARG A 7 15.81 10.68 56.58
CA ARG A 7 14.54 11.26 56.12
C ARG A 7 14.06 10.48 54.89
N LYS A 8 12.88 9.88 54.96
CA LYS A 8 12.18 9.39 53.77
C LYS A 8 11.55 10.61 53.10
N ASN A 9 12.06 11.00 51.94
CA ASN A 9 11.36 11.94 51.07
C ASN A 9 10.17 11.19 50.47
N GLY A 10 9.04 11.19 51.18
CA GLY A 10 7.78 10.62 50.69
C GLY A 10 7.06 11.65 49.83
N PHE A 11 6.46 11.18 48.73
CA PHE A 11 5.55 11.98 47.90
C PHE A 11 4.29 12.32 48.71
N THR A 12 3.81 13.56 48.65
CA THR A 12 2.55 13.92 49.30
C THR A 12 1.36 13.44 48.48
N LEU A 13 0.25 13.11 49.17
CA LEU A 13 -0.99 12.68 48.50
C LEU A 13 -1.51 13.76 47.54
N VAL A 14 -1.37 15.04 47.94
CA VAL A 14 -1.78 16.19 47.13
C VAL A 14 -0.96 16.30 45.85
N GLU A 15 0.37 16.14 45.91
CA GLU A 15 1.22 16.15 44.72
C GLU A 15 0.84 15.04 43.74
N LEU A 16 0.51 13.85 44.25
CA LEU A 16 0.09 12.74 43.40
C LEU A 16 -1.24 13.02 42.70
N VAL A 17 -2.23 13.55 43.44
CA VAL A 17 -3.57 13.85 42.90
C VAL A 17 -3.53 14.95 41.86
N VAL A 18 -2.76 16.01 42.08
CA VAL A 18 -2.63 17.12 41.11
C VAL A 18 -1.98 16.62 39.81
N VAL A 19 -0.98 15.74 39.89
CA VAL A 19 -0.30 15.21 38.71
C VAL A 19 -1.23 14.37 37.85
N VAL A 20 -1.98 13.43 38.44
CA VAL A 20 -2.93 12.61 37.67
C VAL A 20 -4.09 13.45 37.13
N ALA A 21 -4.49 14.52 37.82
CA ALA A 21 -5.49 15.45 37.33
C ALA A 21 -5.01 16.20 36.08
N ILE A 22 -3.78 16.73 36.08
CA ILE A 22 -3.21 17.44 34.94
C ILE A 22 -2.97 16.47 33.77
N ILE A 23 -2.39 15.29 34.02
CA ILE A 23 -2.19 14.27 32.97
C ILE A 23 -3.53 13.81 32.39
N GLY A 24 -4.57 13.66 33.22
CA GLY A 24 -5.91 13.29 32.77
C GLY A 24 -6.52 14.32 31.82
N VAL A 25 -6.41 15.62 32.12
CA VAL A 25 -6.90 16.70 31.24
C VAL A 25 -6.10 16.74 29.94
N LEU A 26 -4.77 16.67 30.01
CA LEU A 26 -3.91 16.69 28.82
C LEU A 26 -4.16 15.49 27.91
N ALA A 27 -4.27 14.28 28.48
CA ALA A 27 -4.56 13.06 27.74
C ALA A 27 -5.94 13.11 27.08
N GLY A 28 -6.95 13.64 27.78
CA GLY A 28 -8.32 13.77 27.25
C GLY A 28 -8.40 14.64 25.99
N LEU A 29 -7.61 15.71 25.90
CA LEU A 29 -7.56 16.56 24.71
C LEU A 29 -6.71 15.95 23.58
N LEU A 30 -5.65 15.22 23.94
CA LEU A 30 -4.63 14.79 22.98
C LEU A 30 -4.99 13.48 22.25
N ILE A 31 -5.58 12.50 22.94
CA ILE A 31 -5.87 11.16 22.38
C ILE A 31 -6.69 11.24 21.07
N PRO A 32 -7.78 12.02 20.97
CA PRO A 32 -8.57 12.08 19.73
C PRO A 32 -7.80 12.66 18.54
N THR A 33 -6.92 13.63 18.78
CA THR A 33 -6.15 14.28 17.70
C THR A 33 -5.07 13.35 17.15
N MET A 34 -4.40 12.59 18.02
CA MET A 34 -3.33 11.67 17.63
C MET A 34 -3.84 10.51 16.78
N TYR A 35 -5.06 10.02 17.05
CA TYR A 35 -5.68 8.97 16.24
C TYR A 35 -5.78 9.36 14.76
N ASN A 36 -6.33 10.55 14.47
CA ASN A 36 -6.48 11.03 13.10
C ASN A 36 -5.14 11.27 12.40
N VAL A 37 -4.13 11.78 13.11
CA VAL A 37 -2.79 12.02 12.55
C VAL A 37 -2.11 10.72 12.13
N VAL A 38 -2.20 9.68 12.96
CA VAL A 38 -1.60 8.37 12.67
C VAL A 38 -2.29 7.70 11.47
N ILE A 39 -3.61 7.75 11.40
CA ILE A 39 -4.36 7.21 10.25
C ILE A 39 -4.04 7.97 8.96
N ASN A 40 -4.06 9.31 8.98
CA ASN A 40 -3.72 10.12 7.81
C ASN A 40 -2.28 9.84 7.32
N SER A 41 -1.34 9.61 8.24
CA SER A 41 0.04 9.29 7.90
C SER A 41 0.15 7.92 7.23
N GLN A 42 -0.61 6.93 7.72
CA GLN A 42 -0.67 5.60 7.08
C GLN A 42 -1.31 5.67 5.69
N ILE A 43 -2.40 6.42 5.52
CA ILE A 43 -3.04 6.64 4.21
C ILE A 43 -2.05 7.30 3.24
N ALA A 44 -1.39 8.37 3.66
CA ALA A 44 -0.39 9.05 2.84
C ALA A 44 0.77 8.13 2.45
N SER A 45 1.27 7.33 3.39
CA SER A 45 2.31 6.32 3.13
C SER A 45 1.85 5.26 2.13
N SER A 46 0.61 4.75 2.29
CA SER A 46 0.05 3.73 1.40
C SER A 46 -0.18 4.28 -0.02
N ASN A 47 -0.69 5.51 -0.14
CA ASN A 47 -0.83 6.21 -1.42
C ASN A 47 0.54 6.46 -2.09
N HIS A 48 1.57 6.78 -1.31
CA HIS A 48 2.93 6.93 -1.84
C HIS A 48 3.48 5.61 -2.40
N LEU A 49 3.21 4.49 -1.74
CA LEU A 49 3.58 3.17 -2.25
C LEU A 49 2.79 2.81 -3.53
N ALA A 50 1.49 3.08 -3.56
CA ALA A 50 0.67 2.87 -4.76
C ALA A 50 1.18 3.71 -5.93
N LYS A 51 1.58 4.96 -5.67
CA LYS A 51 2.24 5.82 -6.66
C LYS A 51 3.57 5.25 -7.12
N THR A 52 4.39 4.75 -6.21
CA THR A 52 5.67 4.13 -6.57
C THR A 52 5.44 2.94 -7.51
N ILE A 53 4.51 2.04 -7.19
CA ILE A 53 4.18 0.90 -8.07
C ILE A 53 3.66 1.39 -9.42
N ARG A 54 2.75 2.38 -9.45
CA ARG A 54 2.22 2.97 -10.68
C ARG A 54 3.35 3.53 -11.56
N ASP A 55 4.22 4.35 -10.99
CA ASP A 55 5.30 5.02 -11.73
C ASP A 55 6.29 3.98 -12.28
N ARG A 56 6.65 2.97 -11.47
CA ARG A 56 7.52 1.85 -11.89
C ARG A 56 6.89 1.02 -13.00
N THR A 57 5.60 0.69 -12.90
CA THR A 57 4.91 -0.01 -13.97
C THR A 57 4.88 0.83 -15.24
N ALA A 58 4.62 2.14 -15.15
CA ALA A 58 4.62 3.02 -16.33
C ALA A 58 6.00 3.10 -16.99
N GLU A 59 7.08 3.17 -16.20
CA GLU A 59 8.46 3.08 -16.69
C GLU A 59 8.70 1.76 -17.45
N PHE A 60 8.25 0.63 -16.90
CA PHE A 60 8.38 -0.69 -17.53
C PHE A 60 7.58 -0.79 -18.84
N LEU A 61 6.32 -0.35 -18.86
CA LEU A 61 5.50 -0.37 -20.07
C LEU A 61 6.09 0.52 -21.17
N THR A 62 6.59 1.70 -20.82
CA THR A 62 7.28 2.59 -21.77
C THR A 62 8.54 1.93 -22.35
N LYS A 63 9.27 1.17 -21.53
CA LYS A 63 10.44 0.42 -22.00
C LYS A 63 10.05 -0.67 -22.99
N LEU A 64 8.99 -1.43 -22.74
CA LEU A 64 8.51 -2.44 -23.68
C LEU A 64 8.04 -1.83 -25.00
N ASP A 65 7.30 -0.73 -24.93
CA ASP A 65 6.83 0.00 -26.12
C ASP A 65 8.01 0.48 -26.97
N THR A 66 9.06 1.03 -26.34
CA THR A 66 10.24 1.55 -27.05
C THR A 66 11.24 0.49 -27.52
N GLN A 67 11.42 -0.61 -26.78
CA GLN A 67 12.46 -1.61 -27.07
C GLN A 67 11.93 -2.85 -27.80
N MET A 68 10.66 -3.19 -27.59
CA MET A 68 10.04 -4.41 -28.10
C MET A 68 8.84 -4.12 -29.01
N ASP A 69 8.47 -2.84 -29.20
CA ASP A 69 7.33 -2.42 -30.03
C ASP A 69 6.02 -3.13 -29.63
N THR A 70 5.84 -3.32 -28.31
CA THR A 70 4.70 -4.03 -27.73
C THR A 70 4.12 -3.28 -26.53
N HIS A 71 2.80 -3.40 -26.37
CA HIS A 71 2.02 -2.84 -25.29
C HIS A 71 0.79 -3.73 -25.06
N VAL A 72 0.05 -3.45 -23.98
CA VAL A 72 -1.23 -4.10 -23.71
C VAL A 72 -2.24 -3.65 -24.76
N GLY A 73 -3.07 -4.53 -25.30
CA GLY A 73 -4.02 -4.23 -26.38
C GLY A 73 -5.37 -3.66 -25.93
N GLY A 74 -5.62 -3.61 -24.62
CA GLY A 74 -6.89 -3.17 -24.05
C GLY A 74 -6.79 -2.85 -22.57
N ALA A 75 -7.94 -2.79 -21.91
CA ALA A 75 -8.03 -2.55 -20.47
C ALA A 75 -7.90 -3.86 -19.70
N GLU A 76 -6.85 -3.97 -18.91
CA GLU A 76 -6.50 -5.15 -18.13
C GLU A 76 -6.36 -4.83 -16.65
N THR A 77 -6.74 -5.79 -15.81
CA THR A 77 -6.51 -5.74 -14.37
C THR A 77 -5.74 -6.98 -13.96
N VAL A 78 -4.56 -6.77 -13.38
CA VAL A 78 -3.73 -7.85 -12.82
C VAL A 78 -3.61 -7.68 -11.31
N VAL A 79 -3.65 -8.80 -10.61
CA VAL A 79 -3.52 -8.86 -9.16
C VAL A 79 -2.11 -9.32 -8.83
N ILE A 80 -1.37 -8.52 -8.08
CA ILE A 80 -0.04 -8.86 -7.59
C ILE A 80 -0.12 -9.08 -6.08
N LYS A 81 0.40 -10.21 -5.62
CA LYS A 81 0.53 -10.52 -4.20
C LYS A 81 1.98 -10.66 -3.83
N VAL A 82 2.34 -10.07 -2.69
CA VAL A 82 3.66 -10.23 -2.09
C VAL A 82 3.48 -10.86 -0.73
N ASP A 83 4.23 -11.91 -0.46
CA ASP A 83 4.30 -12.54 0.85
C ASP A 83 5.76 -12.87 1.19
N ASN A 84 6.30 -12.20 2.21
CA ASN A 84 7.70 -12.38 2.65
C ASN A 84 8.73 -12.35 1.51
N GLY A 85 8.56 -11.44 0.54
CA GLY A 85 9.46 -11.29 -0.61
C GLY A 85 9.24 -12.27 -1.76
N VAL A 86 8.21 -13.12 -1.67
CA VAL A 86 7.71 -13.95 -2.76
C VAL A 86 6.60 -13.20 -3.47
N TRP A 87 6.78 -12.99 -4.77
CA TRP A 87 5.84 -12.27 -5.63
C TRP A 87 5.05 -13.27 -6.47
N THR A 88 3.75 -13.08 -6.56
CA THR A 88 2.87 -13.85 -7.44
C THR A 88 1.95 -12.89 -8.18
N LEU A 89 1.53 -13.28 -9.38
CA LEU A 89 0.61 -12.53 -10.21
C LEU A 89 -0.57 -13.42 -10.61
N THR A 90 -1.78 -12.90 -10.52
CA THR A 90 -3.02 -13.53 -10.97
C THR A 90 -3.73 -12.59 -11.94
N GLY A 91 -4.42 -13.16 -12.93
CA GLY A 91 -4.81 -12.41 -14.13
C GLY A 91 -3.61 -12.25 -15.06
N GLY A 92 -3.80 -11.56 -16.18
CA GLY A 92 -2.74 -11.36 -17.14
C GLY A 92 -2.45 -12.61 -18.00
N SER A 93 -2.38 -12.44 -19.31
CA SER A 93 -1.99 -13.49 -20.24
C SER A 93 -1.16 -12.95 -21.40
N SER A 94 -0.66 -13.84 -22.25
CA SER A 94 -0.06 -13.44 -23.53
C SER A 94 -1.08 -12.75 -24.44
N GLU A 95 -2.37 -13.03 -24.29
CA GLU A 95 -3.39 -12.50 -25.21
C GLU A 95 -3.63 -11.01 -25.06
N ASP A 96 -3.31 -10.49 -23.89
CA ASP A 96 -3.41 -9.10 -23.51
C ASP A 96 -2.41 -8.24 -24.29
N TRP A 97 -1.34 -8.81 -24.84
CA TRP A 97 -0.26 -8.08 -25.50
C TRP A 97 -0.40 -8.14 -27.02
N ILE A 98 0.02 -7.07 -27.71
CA ILE A 98 -0.05 -6.98 -29.17
C ILE A 98 0.82 -8.05 -29.85
N ASP A 99 1.99 -8.34 -29.29
CA ASP A 99 2.94 -9.33 -29.83
C ASP A 99 2.66 -10.77 -29.38
N LYS A 100 1.63 -10.99 -28.55
CA LYS A 100 1.23 -12.30 -28.02
C LYS A 100 2.31 -12.98 -27.16
N VAL A 101 3.19 -12.18 -26.54
CA VAL A 101 4.14 -12.65 -25.53
C VAL A 101 3.68 -12.19 -24.15
N ASN A 102 3.73 -13.08 -23.16
CA ASN A 102 3.33 -12.73 -21.80
C ASN A 102 4.45 -11.93 -21.11
N HIS A 103 4.27 -10.61 -21.06
CA HIS A 103 5.14 -9.68 -20.35
C HIS A 103 4.66 -9.35 -18.92
N TRP A 104 3.57 -9.95 -18.45
CA TRP A 104 3.16 -9.83 -17.06
C TRP A 104 4.07 -10.65 -16.15
N ASN A 105 4.10 -11.96 -16.39
CA ASN A 105 4.85 -12.93 -15.61
C ASN A 105 4.70 -14.34 -16.21
N THR A 106 5.80 -15.09 -16.35
CA THR A 106 5.74 -16.49 -16.81
C THR A 106 6.05 -17.52 -15.72
N LEU A 107 6.52 -17.08 -14.56
CA LEU A 107 6.87 -17.97 -13.45
C LEU A 107 5.68 -18.12 -12.47
N PRO A 108 5.47 -19.29 -11.83
CA PRO A 108 4.44 -19.41 -10.81
C PRO A 108 4.61 -18.43 -9.63
N GLN A 109 5.86 -18.11 -9.32
CA GLN A 109 6.26 -17.16 -8.30
C GLN A 109 7.63 -16.56 -8.67
N VAL A 110 7.90 -15.36 -8.17
CA VAL A 110 9.15 -14.64 -8.39
C VAL A 110 9.74 -14.25 -7.04
N THR A 111 10.97 -14.68 -6.77
CA THR A 111 11.79 -14.12 -5.69
C THR A 111 12.80 -13.12 -6.27
N THR A 112 13.44 -12.33 -5.40
CA THR A 112 14.50 -11.39 -5.85
C THR A 112 15.67 -12.10 -6.52
N SER A 113 15.95 -13.35 -6.16
CA SER A 113 16.93 -14.21 -6.84
C SER A 113 16.48 -14.64 -8.24
N ASP A 114 15.19 -14.93 -8.43
CA ASP A 114 14.65 -15.39 -9.73
C ASP A 114 14.47 -14.22 -10.72
N ALA A 115 14.19 -13.03 -10.19
CA ALA A 115 13.82 -11.86 -10.97
C ALA A 115 14.93 -11.34 -11.88
N GLY A 116 16.19 -11.66 -11.59
CA GLY A 116 17.36 -11.09 -12.27
C GLY A 116 17.39 -11.33 -13.79
N SER A 117 16.88 -12.47 -14.27
CA SER A 117 16.92 -12.83 -15.69
C SER A 117 15.73 -12.28 -16.51
N LYS A 118 14.62 -11.96 -15.84
CA LYS A 118 13.35 -11.59 -16.48
C LYS A 118 12.89 -10.17 -16.18
N ARG A 119 13.60 -9.42 -15.32
CA ARG A 119 13.28 -8.02 -14.98
C ARG A 119 13.18 -7.07 -16.17
N ASP A 120 13.79 -7.43 -17.29
CA ASP A 120 13.80 -6.58 -18.47
C ASP A 120 12.63 -6.88 -19.42
N THR A 121 11.96 -8.02 -19.23
CA THR A 121 10.90 -8.52 -20.12
C THR A 121 9.59 -8.83 -19.41
N GLU A 122 9.58 -8.96 -18.07
CA GLU A 122 8.40 -9.31 -17.28
C GLU A 122 8.20 -8.35 -16.12
N LEU A 123 6.98 -7.81 -16.01
CA LEU A 123 6.60 -6.80 -15.03
C LEU A 123 6.79 -7.29 -13.60
N LEU A 124 6.36 -8.51 -13.28
CA LEU A 124 6.46 -9.02 -11.90
C LEU A 124 7.92 -9.13 -11.45
N SER A 125 8.79 -9.59 -12.34
CA SER A 125 10.24 -9.65 -12.10
C SER A 125 10.85 -8.25 -11.98
N TYR A 126 10.43 -7.32 -12.81
CA TYR A 126 10.86 -5.93 -12.71
C TYR A 126 10.50 -5.34 -11.34
N LEU A 127 9.22 -5.43 -10.94
CA LEU A 127 8.71 -4.90 -9.68
C LEU A 127 9.40 -5.54 -8.47
N ALA A 128 9.59 -6.87 -8.48
CA ALA A 128 10.32 -7.57 -7.43
C ALA A 128 11.75 -7.04 -7.22
N VAL A 129 12.42 -6.57 -8.29
CA VAL A 129 13.76 -5.97 -8.22
C VAL A 129 13.71 -4.49 -7.80
N VAL A 130 12.76 -3.69 -8.28
CA VAL A 130 12.75 -2.25 -8.00
C VAL A 130 12.05 -1.88 -6.69
N THR A 131 11.31 -2.81 -6.10
CA THR A 131 10.63 -2.63 -4.79
C THR A 131 11.05 -3.66 -3.76
N GLN A 132 12.34 -4.04 -3.79
CA GLN A 132 12.97 -4.91 -2.80
C GLN A 132 12.76 -4.36 -1.38
N GLY A 133 12.10 -5.14 -0.52
CA GLY A 133 11.80 -4.76 0.87
C GLY A 133 10.34 -4.44 1.14
N MET A 134 9.45 -4.53 0.15
CA MET A 134 8.02 -4.51 0.41
C MET A 134 7.63 -5.74 1.25
N GLY A 135 6.91 -5.50 2.35
CA GLY A 135 6.30 -6.56 3.15
C GLY A 135 5.12 -7.21 2.44
N THR A 136 4.35 -8.01 3.16
CA THR A 136 3.13 -8.62 2.61
C THR A 136 2.19 -7.54 2.07
N ALA A 137 1.67 -7.72 0.87
CA ALA A 137 0.74 -6.77 0.26
C ALA A 137 -0.13 -7.45 -0.81
N TYR A 138 -1.34 -6.90 -0.98
CA TYR A 138 -2.24 -7.21 -2.08
C TYR A 138 -2.38 -5.97 -2.94
N ILE A 139 -2.11 -6.09 -4.24
CA ILE A 139 -2.06 -4.98 -5.19
C ILE A 139 -2.94 -5.31 -6.38
N GLU A 140 -3.83 -4.41 -6.76
CA GLU A 140 -4.51 -4.41 -8.05
C GLU A 140 -3.93 -3.32 -8.93
N LEU A 141 -3.51 -3.72 -10.13
CA LEU A 141 -2.93 -2.86 -11.13
C LEU A 141 -3.87 -2.84 -12.33
N HIS A 142 -4.33 -1.64 -12.69
CA HIS A 142 -5.19 -1.41 -13.84
C HIS A 142 -4.38 -0.72 -14.93
N VAL A 143 -4.25 -1.36 -16.07
CA VAL A 143 -3.53 -0.86 -17.25
C VAL A 143 -4.51 -0.81 -18.41
N GLU A 144 -4.37 0.21 -19.25
CA GLU A 144 -5.08 0.25 -20.51
C GLU A 144 -4.13 0.78 -21.58
N TYR A 145 -3.97 0.01 -22.65
CA TYR A 145 -2.96 0.28 -23.66
C TYR A 145 -1.56 0.42 -23.04
N SER A 146 -0.82 1.46 -23.40
CA SER A 146 0.50 1.76 -22.83
C SER A 146 0.44 2.56 -21.50
N HIS A 147 -0.74 2.71 -20.89
CA HIS A 147 -0.93 3.59 -19.73
C HIS A 147 -1.40 2.84 -18.50
N VAL A 148 -0.77 3.13 -17.36
CA VAL A 148 -1.31 2.71 -16.07
C VAL A 148 -2.47 3.63 -15.71
N ILE A 149 -3.67 3.07 -15.59
CA ILE A 149 -4.89 3.81 -15.20
C ILE A 149 -4.95 3.97 -13.70
N GLY A 150 -4.61 2.94 -12.94
CA GLY A 150 -4.77 2.92 -11.48
C GLY A 150 -3.93 1.84 -10.81
N VAL A 151 -3.56 2.09 -9.56
CA VAL A 151 -3.06 1.08 -8.63
C VAL A 151 -3.83 1.22 -7.32
N ALA A 152 -4.39 0.13 -6.82
CA ALA A 152 -4.91 0.01 -5.47
C ALA A 152 -4.09 -1.02 -4.70
N LEU A 153 -3.78 -0.77 -3.43
CA LEU A 153 -3.09 -1.75 -2.61
C LEU A 153 -3.50 -1.73 -1.14
N ILE A 154 -3.41 -2.90 -0.52
CA ILE A 154 -3.55 -3.10 0.92
C ILE A 154 -2.25 -3.71 1.42
N GLN A 155 -1.59 -3.02 2.35
CA GLN A 155 -0.40 -3.53 3.02
C GLN A 155 -0.80 -4.50 4.14
N GLY A 156 -0.02 -5.55 4.34
CA GLY A 156 -0.22 -6.55 5.38
C GLY A 156 -1.28 -7.62 5.06
N ALA A 157 -1.88 -7.60 3.87
CA ALA A 157 -2.92 -8.53 3.46
C ALA A 157 -2.49 -9.36 2.24
N SER A 158 -2.88 -10.64 2.19
CA SER A 158 -2.69 -11.54 1.03
C SER A 158 -3.95 -11.66 0.16
N GLN A 159 -5.06 -11.09 0.62
CA GLN A 159 -6.35 -10.98 -0.06
C GLN A 159 -7.16 -9.81 0.54
N PRO A 160 -8.03 -9.15 -0.23
CA PRO A 160 -8.81 -8.05 0.27
C PRO A 160 -10.02 -8.59 1.06
N ALA A 161 -10.37 -7.92 2.15
CA ALA A 161 -11.60 -8.20 2.91
C ALA A 161 -12.84 -7.51 2.32
N TYR A 162 -12.62 -6.56 1.41
CA TYR A 162 -13.62 -5.72 0.76
C TYR A 162 -13.41 -5.71 -0.74
N VAL A 163 -14.38 -5.13 -1.45
CA VAL A 163 -14.24 -4.87 -2.88
C VAL A 163 -13.10 -3.86 -3.08
N MET A 164 -12.25 -4.13 -4.05
CA MET A 164 -11.19 -3.21 -4.46
C MET A 164 -11.72 -2.23 -5.52
N PRO A 165 -11.15 -1.02 -5.66
CA PRO A 165 -11.59 -0.07 -6.68
C PRO A 165 -11.48 -0.66 -8.08
N SER A 166 -12.57 -0.55 -8.85
CA SER A 166 -12.59 -0.98 -10.24
C SER A 166 -11.80 -0.05 -11.14
N LEU A 167 -11.55 -0.48 -12.39
CA LEU A 167 -11.02 0.39 -13.44
C LEU A 167 -11.86 1.67 -13.60
N GLN A 168 -13.18 1.58 -13.45
CA GLN A 168 -14.07 2.73 -13.60
C GLN A 168 -13.92 3.70 -12.43
N ASP A 169 -13.84 3.19 -11.20
CA ASP A 169 -13.56 4.01 -10.00
C ASP A 169 -12.23 4.77 -10.15
N MET A 170 -11.21 4.10 -10.70
CA MET A 170 -9.91 4.71 -10.99
C MET A 170 -9.98 5.83 -12.03
N ARG A 171 -10.88 5.71 -13.03
CA ARG A 171 -11.10 6.74 -14.06
C ARG A 171 -11.88 7.92 -13.52
N ASP A 172 -12.91 7.64 -12.73
CA ASP A 172 -13.78 8.66 -12.15
C ASP A 172 -13.13 9.36 -10.96
N GLY A 173 -12.07 8.76 -10.39
CA GLY A 173 -11.34 9.31 -9.26
C GLY A 173 -12.09 9.19 -7.94
N VAL A 174 -13.13 8.33 -7.90
CA VAL A 174 -14.01 8.16 -6.75
C VAL A 174 -14.14 6.70 -6.39
N PHE A 175 -14.33 6.41 -5.10
CA PHE A 175 -14.55 5.05 -4.62
C PHE A 175 -15.38 5.07 -3.33
N ASP A 176 -16.32 4.13 -3.21
CA ASP A 176 -17.07 3.94 -1.97
C ASP A 176 -16.23 3.11 -0.99
N PHE A 177 -15.68 3.77 0.03
CA PHE A 177 -14.81 3.14 1.04
C PHE A 177 -15.59 2.35 2.10
N ASP A 178 -16.65 1.64 1.69
CA ASP A 178 -17.50 0.78 2.51
C ASP A 178 -17.98 1.45 3.82
N GLY A 179 -18.63 2.61 3.69
CA GLY A 179 -19.19 3.33 4.84
C GLY A 179 -18.16 3.98 5.79
N SER A 180 -16.89 4.03 5.39
CA SER A 180 -15.85 4.78 6.10
C SER A 180 -16.13 6.28 6.13
N ASP A 181 -15.66 6.95 7.18
CA ASP A 181 -15.71 8.40 7.36
C ASP A 181 -14.55 9.13 6.66
N LYS A 182 -13.60 8.38 6.06
CA LYS A 182 -12.37 8.92 5.51
C LYS A 182 -11.89 8.17 4.27
N ALA A 183 -11.67 8.90 3.18
CA ALA A 183 -11.08 8.36 1.97
C ALA A 183 -9.67 7.79 2.25
N GLY A 184 -9.36 6.65 1.64
CA GLY A 184 -8.13 5.87 1.88
C GLY A 184 -8.21 4.91 3.06
N ARG A 185 -9.37 4.79 3.71
CA ARG A 185 -9.63 3.85 4.81
C ARG A 185 -10.97 3.16 4.58
N LEU A 186 -11.03 1.84 4.69
CA LEU A 186 -12.24 1.03 4.57
C LEU A 186 -13.04 1.02 5.89
N GLY A 187 -14.28 0.52 5.85
CA GLY A 187 -15.19 0.49 7.00
C GLY A 187 -14.66 -0.25 8.24
N ASP A 188 -13.84 -1.29 8.06
CA ASP A 188 -13.15 -2.01 9.15
C ASP A 188 -11.92 -1.28 9.70
N GLY A 189 -11.51 -0.19 9.05
CA GLY A 189 -10.33 0.59 9.36
C GLY A 189 -9.06 0.18 8.61
N THR A 190 -9.13 -0.79 7.71
CA THR A 190 -8.03 -1.16 6.81
C THR A 190 -7.66 0.03 5.93
N VAL A 191 -6.36 0.31 5.79
CA VAL A 191 -5.85 1.38 4.94
C VAL A 191 -5.73 0.89 3.50
N LEU A 192 -6.38 1.60 2.58
CA LEU A 192 -6.36 1.34 1.15
C LEU A 192 -5.54 2.44 0.46
N GLY A 193 -4.36 2.06 -0.04
CA GLY A 193 -3.52 2.95 -0.83
C GLY A 193 -3.99 2.99 -2.28
N THR A 194 -4.11 4.19 -2.86
CA THR A 194 -4.55 4.36 -4.25
C THR A 194 -3.66 5.36 -5.00
N SER A 195 -3.46 5.10 -6.29
CA SER A 195 -2.83 6.03 -7.23
C SER A 195 -3.53 5.91 -8.60
N PRO A 196 -4.37 6.88 -9.01
CA PRO A 196 -4.57 8.19 -8.38
C PRO A 196 -5.21 8.09 -6.99
N ILE A 197 -5.08 9.15 -6.20
CA ILE A 197 -5.76 9.22 -4.90
C ILE A 197 -7.26 9.34 -5.17
N LEU A 198 -8.05 8.37 -4.71
CA LEU A 198 -9.51 8.37 -4.87
C LEU A 198 -10.20 9.16 -3.75
N SER A 199 -11.27 9.87 -4.10
CA SER A 199 -12.16 10.55 -3.14
C SER A 199 -13.47 9.79 -2.95
N PHE A 200 -14.33 10.28 -2.06
CA PHE A 200 -15.72 9.82 -2.04
C PHE A 200 -16.46 10.25 -3.31
N PRO A 201 -17.50 9.49 -3.74
CA PRO A 201 -18.42 9.88 -4.80
C PRO A 201 -19.18 11.19 -4.52
#